data_AF-A0A918B5D1-F1
#
_entry.id   AF-A0A918B5D1-F1
#
_cell.length_a   1.000
_cell.length_b   1.000
_cell.length_c   1.000
_cell.angle_alpha   90.00
_cell.angle_beta   90.00
_cell.angle_gamma   90.00
#
_symmetry.space_group_name_H-M   'P 1'
#
loop_
_entity.id
_entity.type
_entity.pdbx_description
1 polymer ?
#
loop_
_entity_poly.entity_id
_entity_poly.type
_entity_poly.pdbx_seq_one_letter_code
_entity_poly.pdbx_strand_id
1 'polypeptide(L)'
;MRRFVGLVLCAALAVTSCTGGGAENPQADDENPCRVADSSNEERLLRALLGGGSVETIVYNTPMDVGARLRKNLLGSGGAKATPYVYGCSFAQDSRLDDGEIRLGFSWVSRDDPYEKEKSPSPSRRFDVSGTLGESGGNYSKLYLRCDLPGDLGPPSERVLLRARASNTSNSEQKGSEEAMKQHLAFLYLMTQRVTAALACENKPLQGDPVVKPVKG
;
A
#
# COMPACT_ATOMS: atom_id res chain seq x y z
N MET A 1 32.03 75.77 12.14
CA MET A 1 31.25 75.97 10.91
C MET A 1 30.93 74.61 10.29
N ARG A 2 29.66 74.41 9.92
CA ARG A 2 29.09 73.52 8.89
C ARG A 2 29.61 72.08 8.73
N ARG A 3 28.74 71.15 9.15
CA ARG A 3 28.27 69.88 8.54
C ARG A 3 28.99 69.40 7.27
N PHE A 4 29.31 68.10 7.20
CA PHE A 4 28.74 67.20 6.19
C PHE A 4 28.64 65.76 6.71
N VAL A 5 27.51 65.15 6.37
CA VAL A 5 27.04 63.80 6.70
C VAL A 5 27.69 62.79 5.75
N GLY A 6 28.10 61.64 6.27
CA GLY A 6 28.53 60.48 5.49
C GLY A 6 28.10 59.20 6.18
N LEU A 7 26.99 58.64 5.73
CA LEU A 7 26.34 57.44 6.24
C LEU A 7 26.98 56.23 5.56
N VAL A 8 27.64 55.34 6.31
CA VAL A 8 28.18 54.08 5.79
C VAL A 8 27.63 52.94 6.64
N LEU A 9 26.69 52.21 6.04
CA LEU A 9 26.16 50.93 6.49
C LEU A 9 27.20 49.84 6.17
N CYS A 10 27.71 49.12 7.16
CA CYS A 10 28.41 47.84 6.91
C CYS A 10 27.92 46.77 7.88
N ALA A 11 27.53 45.66 7.27
CA ALA A 11 26.76 44.55 7.82
C ALA A 11 27.52 43.74 8.87
N ALA A 12 26.75 43.23 9.83
CA ALA A 12 27.16 42.24 10.80
C ALA A 12 27.44 40.89 10.12
N LEU A 13 28.65 40.36 10.28
CA LEU A 13 28.96 38.94 10.08
C LEU A 13 29.27 38.36 11.47
N ALA A 14 28.26 37.75 12.08
CA ALA A 14 28.44 36.91 13.25
C ALA A 14 29.03 35.57 12.78
N VAL A 15 30.29 35.34 13.14
CA VAL A 15 30.98 34.05 12.97
C VAL A 15 30.69 33.22 14.21
N THR A 16 29.89 32.16 14.08
CA THR A 16 29.80 31.11 15.11
C THR A 16 30.16 29.77 14.50
N SER A 17 31.41 29.38 14.78
CA SER A 17 31.84 28.07 15.26
C SER A 17 31.28 26.82 14.58
N CYS A 18 32.13 26.21 13.76
CA CYS A 18 32.11 24.80 13.44
C CYS A 18 32.23 23.95 14.73
N THR A 19 31.22 23.14 15.01
CA THR A 19 31.41 21.82 15.62
C THR A 19 30.91 20.80 14.62
N GLY A 20 31.86 20.04 14.06
CA GLY A 20 31.60 18.97 13.12
C GLY A 20 30.67 17.92 13.72
N GLY A 21 29.63 17.61 12.97
CA GLY A 21 28.57 16.66 13.31
C GLY A 21 27.52 16.66 12.21
N GLY A 22 27.94 16.55 10.94
CA GLY A 22 27.07 16.26 9.80
C GLY A 22 27.63 15.01 9.12
N ALA A 23 26.86 14.00 8.75
CA ALA A 23 25.44 14.02 8.44
C ALA A 23 24.75 12.75 8.97
N GLU A 24 23.86 12.89 9.94
CA GLU A 24 22.62 12.10 9.87
C GLU A 24 21.86 12.68 8.70
N ASN A 25 21.75 11.91 7.63
CA ASN A 25 20.91 12.22 6.50
C ASN A 25 19.46 11.90 6.92
N PRO A 26 18.59 12.86 7.27
CA PRO A 26 17.24 12.56 7.76
C PRO A 26 16.28 12.27 6.59
N GLN A 27 16.81 11.74 5.48
CA GLN A 27 16.15 11.74 4.19
C GLN A 27 16.25 10.34 3.56
N ALA A 28 15.75 9.33 4.27
CA ALA A 28 15.51 7.98 3.72
C ALA A 28 14.60 7.08 4.58
N ASP A 29 13.80 7.62 5.51
CA ASP A 29 13.05 6.78 6.47
C ASP A 29 11.50 6.88 6.35
N ASP A 30 11.00 7.83 5.56
CA ASP A 30 9.56 8.06 5.32
C ASP A 30 9.00 7.39 4.04
N GLU A 31 9.85 6.74 3.23
CA GLU A 31 9.44 6.13 1.94
C GLU A 31 9.19 4.61 2.00
N ASN A 32 9.21 4.01 3.20
CA ASN A 32 8.95 2.58 3.33
C ASN A 32 7.43 2.30 3.21
N PRO A 33 6.97 1.62 2.14
CA PRO A 33 5.54 1.47 1.83
C PRO A 33 4.78 0.67 2.86
N CYS A 34 5.52 -0.11 3.63
CA CYS A 34 5.03 -1.05 4.59
C CYS A 34 5.24 -0.55 6.01
N ARG A 35 5.83 0.64 6.19
CA ARG A 35 5.84 1.31 7.48
C ARG A 35 4.40 1.65 7.85
N VAL A 36 3.95 1.03 8.93
CA VAL A 36 2.69 1.34 9.59
C VAL A 36 3.05 2.29 10.72
N ALA A 37 2.53 3.51 10.68
CA ALA A 37 2.87 4.52 11.68
C ALA A 37 2.25 4.14 13.03
N ASP A 38 2.98 4.39 14.12
CA ASP A 38 2.47 4.16 15.46
C ASP A 38 1.19 4.98 15.70
N SER A 39 0.22 4.36 16.36
CA SER A 39 -1.12 4.88 16.63
C SER A 39 -1.96 5.20 15.39
N SER A 40 -1.58 4.72 14.20
CA SER A 40 -2.37 4.94 12.99
C SER A 40 -3.58 4.00 12.90
N ASN A 41 -4.53 4.35 12.02
CA ASN A 41 -5.67 3.48 11.71
C ASN A 41 -5.19 2.12 11.16
N GLU A 42 -4.13 2.11 10.35
CA GLU A 42 -3.48 0.89 9.85
C GLU A 42 -2.93 0.04 10.99
N GLU A 43 -2.26 0.63 11.98
CA GLU A 43 -1.70 -0.12 13.11
C GLU A 43 -2.81 -0.78 13.93
N ARG A 44 -3.89 -0.04 14.21
CA ARG A 44 -5.04 -0.57 14.93
C ARG A 44 -5.68 -1.75 14.19
N LEU A 45 -5.87 -1.61 12.88
CA LEU A 45 -6.40 -2.70 12.04
C LEU A 45 -5.45 -3.89 12.07
N LEU A 46 -4.16 -3.66 11.87
CA LEU A 46 -3.16 -4.72 11.80
C LEU A 46 -3.04 -5.51 13.09
N ARG A 47 -3.03 -4.83 14.25
CA ARG A 47 -3.06 -5.46 15.57
C ARG A 47 -4.34 -6.29 15.76
N ALA A 48 -5.50 -5.78 15.36
CA ALA A 48 -6.75 -6.54 15.45
C ALA A 48 -6.71 -7.83 14.62
N LEU A 49 -6.09 -7.78 13.43
CA LEU A 49 -5.99 -8.91 12.51
C LEU A 49 -4.94 -9.94 12.92
N LEU A 50 -3.86 -9.51 13.57
CA LEU A 50 -2.80 -10.37 14.08
C LEU A 50 -3.10 -10.92 15.50
N GLY A 51 -4.14 -10.42 16.18
CA GLY A 51 -4.52 -10.89 17.52
C GLY A 51 -3.88 -10.11 18.68
N GLY A 52 -3.34 -8.92 18.40
CA GLY A 52 -2.67 -8.04 19.37
C GLY A 52 -1.14 -8.12 19.30
N GLY A 53 -0.47 -7.59 20.32
CA GLY A 53 1.00 -7.61 20.43
C GLY A 53 1.73 -6.53 19.65
N SER A 54 3.07 -6.64 19.62
CA SER A 54 3.91 -5.80 18.77
C SER A 54 3.93 -6.39 17.36
N VAL A 55 3.94 -5.50 16.36
CA VAL A 55 3.92 -5.92 14.95
C VAL A 55 5.28 -5.67 14.32
N GLU A 56 5.85 -6.72 13.75
CA GLU A 56 7.03 -6.62 12.91
C GLU A 56 6.63 -6.54 11.43
N THR A 57 7.35 -5.71 10.67
CA THR A 57 7.17 -5.57 9.23
C THR A 57 8.38 -6.11 8.49
N ILE A 58 8.16 -7.05 7.57
CA ILE A 58 9.19 -7.58 6.67
C ILE A 58 8.96 -6.97 5.28
N VAL A 59 9.92 -6.19 4.80
CA VAL A 59 9.83 -5.51 3.50
C VAL A 59 10.58 -6.30 2.44
N TYR A 60 9.86 -6.67 1.37
CA TYR A 60 10.45 -7.32 0.19
C TYR A 60 10.76 -6.32 -0.93
N ASN A 61 9.90 -5.31 -1.12
CA ASN A 61 10.01 -4.30 -2.18
C ASN A 61 9.38 -2.97 -1.72
N THR A 62 9.98 -1.84 -2.10
CA THR A 62 9.41 -0.48 -1.88
C THR A 62 8.18 -0.25 -2.80
N PRO A 63 7.31 0.79 -2.63
CA PRO A 63 6.15 0.92 -3.51
C PRO A 63 6.59 1.33 -4.91
N MET A 64 7.72 2.04 -5.03
CA MET A 64 8.36 2.34 -6.31
C MET A 64 8.83 1.06 -7.00
N ASP A 65 9.47 0.14 -6.28
CA ASP A 65 9.88 -1.16 -6.85
C ASP A 65 8.67 -2.01 -7.25
N VAL A 66 7.63 -2.05 -6.41
CA VAL A 66 6.37 -2.74 -6.72
C VAL A 66 5.75 -2.13 -7.98
N GLY A 67 5.65 -0.79 -8.04
CA GLY A 67 5.11 -0.06 -9.18
C GLY A 67 5.90 -0.31 -10.47
N ALA A 68 7.23 -0.25 -10.42
CA ALA A 68 8.10 -0.52 -11.56
C ALA A 68 7.95 -1.96 -12.08
N ARG A 69 7.89 -2.95 -11.19
CA ARG A 69 7.66 -4.35 -11.56
C ARG A 69 6.25 -4.57 -12.12
N LEU A 70 5.23 -3.93 -11.57
CA LEU A 70 3.87 -3.97 -12.10
C LEU A 70 3.78 -3.38 -13.51
N ARG A 71 4.43 -2.23 -13.76
CA ARG A 71 4.52 -1.64 -15.10
C ARG A 71 5.19 -2.60 -16.09
N LYS A 72 6.32 -3.20 -15.69
CA LYS A 72 7.04 -4.20 -16.50
C LYS A 72 6.17 -5.43 -16.80
N ASN A 73 5.44 -5.93 -15.80
CA ASN A 73 4.55 -7.08 -15.97
C ASN A 73 3.41 -6.78 -16.94
N LEU A 74 2.80 -5.59 -16.85
CA LEU A 74 1.74 -5.18 -17.77
C LEU A 74 2.25 -5.01 -19.20
N LEU A 75 3.43 -4.40 -19.37
CA LEU A 75 4.07 -4.26 -20.67
C LEU A 75 4.29 -5.62 -21.33
N GLY A 76 4.79 -6.60 -20.55
CA GLY A 76 5.05 -7.94 -21.05
C GLY A 76 3.80 -8.76 -21.34
N SER A 77 2.70 -8.56 -20.60
CA SER A 77 1.45 -9.31 -20.81
C SER A 77 0.51 -8.68 -21.83
N GLY A 78 0.67 -7.37 -22.10
CA GLY A 78 -0.23 -6.59 -22.95
C GLY A 78 -1.68 -6.54 -22.44
N GLY A 79 -1.90 -6.89 -21.17
CA GLY A 79 -3.23 -6.97 -20.55
C GLY A 79 -4.07 -8.19 -20.93
N ALA A 80 -3.53 -9.14 -21.70
CA ALA A 80 -4.27 -10.30 -22.17
C ALA A 80 -4.40 -11.43 -21.12
N LYS A 81 -3.51 -11.47 -20.12
CA LYS A 81 -3.44 -12.54 -19.12
C LYS A 81 -3.13 -11.98 -17.75
N ALA A 82 -3.54 -12.71 -16.71
CA ALA A 82 -3.11 -12.43 -15.36
C ALA A 82 -1.58 -12.46 -15.24
N THR A 83 -1.04 -11.56 -14.44
CA THR A 83 0.40 -11.46 -14.18
C THR A 83 0.75 -12.07 -12.82
N PRO A 84 2.01 -12.51 -12.61
CA PRO A 84 2.47 -12.94 -11.30
C PRO A 84 2.33 -11.85 -10.25
N TYR A 85 2.06 -12.24 -9.00
CA TYR A 85 2.05 -11.32 -7.88
C TYR A 85 3.45 -10.73 -7.64
N VAL A 86 3.49 -9.41 -7.44
CA VAL A 86 4.62 -8.67 -6.90
C VAL A 86 4.32 -8.42 -5.42
N TYR A 87 5.11 -9.02 -4.53
CA TYR A 87 4.92 -8.90 -3.09
C TYR A 87 5.65 -7.67 -2.55
N GLY A 88 4.95 -6.84 -1.78
CA GLY A 88 5.53 -5.66 -1.14
C GLY A 88 6.16 -6.00 0.20
N CYS A 89 5.36 -6.58 1.10
CA CYS A 89 5.77 -6.90 2.47
C CYS A 89 4.89 -7.96 3.11
N SER A 90 5.33 -8.41 4.29
CA SER A 90 4.48 -9.10 5.26
C SER A 90 4.56 -8.47 6.65
N PHE A 91 3.58 -8.80 7.48
CA PHE A 91 3.44 -8.36 8.86
C PHE A 91 3.23 -9.57 9.76
N ALA A 92 3.99 -9.67 10.84
CA ALA A 92 3.93 -10.78 11.79
C ALA A 92 3.91 -10.27 13.23
N GLN A 93 3.38 -11.09 14.13
CA GLN A 93 3.41 -10.79 15.56
C GLN A 93 4.77 -11.17 16.17
N ASP A 94 5.34 -10.29 16.99
CA ASP A 94 6.46 -10.55 17.92
C ASP A 94 7.62 -11.38 17.32
N SER A 95 8.02 -11.12 16.06
CA SER A 95 9.07 -11.81 15.29
C SER A 95 8.87 -13.32 15.05
N ARG A 96 7.70 -13.87 15.41
CA ARG A 96 7.37 -15.29 15.22
C ARG A 96 6.62 -15.49 13.93
N LEU A 97 7.38 -15.76 12.86
CA LEU A 97 6.80 -16.19 11.57
C LEU A 97 5.93 -17.45 11.70
N ASP A 98 6.20 -18.27 12.71
CA ASP A 98 5.50 -19.53 12.99
C ASP A 98 4.04 -19.32 13.42
N ASP A 99 3.71 -18.16 13.97
CA ASP A 99 2.34 -17.80 14.40
C ASP A 99 1.49 -17.23 13.24
N GLY A 100 2.11 -17.10 12.06
CA GLY A 100 1.52 -16.67 10.80
C GLY A 100 1.70 -15.17 10.53
N GLU A 101 1.44 -14.78 9.28
CA GLU A 101 1.69 -13.43 8.78
C GLU A 101 0.56 -12.94 7.87
N ILE A 102 0.48 -11.62 7.73
CA ILE A 102 -0.30 -10.96 6.69
C ILE A 102 0.65 -10.54 5.57
N ARG A 103 0.59 -11.21 4.42
CA ARG A 103 1.42 -10.91 3.24
C ARG A 103 0.62 -10.15 2.18
N LEU A 104 1.21 -9.08 1.67
CA LEU A 104 0.60 -8.21 0.65
C LEU A 104 1.23 -8.41 -0.73
N GLY A 105 0.39 -8.61 -1.75
CA GLY A 105 0.82 -8.75 -3.13
C GLY A 105 -0.11 -8.09 -4.13
N PHE A 106 0.45 -7.72 -5.28
CA PHE A 106 -0.24 -6.99 -6.34
C PHE A 106 -0.02 -7.65 -7.70
N SER A 107 -1.05 -7.69 -8.53
CA SER A 107 -1.00 -8.25 -9.89
C SER A 107 -2.00 -7.57 -10.80
N TRP A 108 -1.81 -7.68 -12.10
CA TRP A 108 -2.85 -7.38 -13.11
C TRP A 108 -3.66 -8.62 -13.43
N VAL A 109 -4.97 -8.45 -13.62
CA VAL A 109 -5.90 -9.47 -14.13
C VAL A 109 -6.72 -8.90 -15.29
N SER A 110 -7.18 -9.75 -16.19
CA SER A 110 -8.08 -9.32 -17.27
C SER A 110 -9.35 -8.71 -16.69
N ARG A 111 -9.87 -7.65 -17.31
CA ARG A 111 -11.14 -7.06 -16.92
C ARG A 111 -12.34 -7.94 -17.31
N ASP A 112 -12.21 -8.72 -18.38
CA ASP A 112 -13.27 -9.61 -18.87
C ASP A 112 -13.37 -10.89 -18.05
N ASP A 113 -12.26 -11.31 -17.44
CA ASP A 113 -12.21 -12.44 -16.51
C ASP A 113 -11.30 -12.11 -15.31
N PRO A 114 -11.76 -11.26 -14.37
CA PRO A 114 -10.96 -10.85 -13.23
C PRO A 114 -10.77 -11.98 -12.21
N TYR A 115 -11.53 -13.07 -12.36
CA TYR A 115 -11.52 -14.23 -11.48
C TYR A 115 -10.73 -15.41 -12.05
N GLU A 116 -10.04 -15.22 -13.19
CA GLU A 116 -9.39 -16.32 -13.91
C GLU A 116 -8.44 -17.10 -12.96
N LYS A 117 -8.80 -18.38 -12.72
CA LYS A 117 -7.97 -19.47 -12.15
C LYS A 117 -7.46 -19.39 -10.70
N GLU A 118 -7.96 -18.49 -9.85
CA GLU A 118 -7.80 -18.66 -8.39
C GLU A 118 -9.14 -19.02 -7.75
N LYS A 119 -9.50 -20.32 -7.79
CA LYS A 119 -10.53 -20.84 -6.89
C LYS A 119 -10.05 -20.58 -5.46
N SER A 120 -10.66 -19.60 -4.79
CA SER A 120 -10.37 -19.36 -3.38
C SER A 120 -10.66 -20.66 -2.62
N PRO A 121 -9.72 -21.22 -1.85
CA PRO A 121 -9.91 -22.50 -1.17
C PRO A 121 -11.00 -22.44 -0.09
N SER A 122 -11.50 -21.25 0.22
CA SER A 122 -12.57 -21.00 1.18
C SER A 122 -13.66 -20.13 0.53
N PRO A 123 -14.94 -20.31 0.91
CA PRO A 123 -16.01 -19.43 0.45
C PRO A 123 -15.67 -17.98 0.81
N SER A 124 -15.54 -17.13 -0.20
CA SER A 124 -15.33 -15.69 -0.05
C SER A 124 -16.65 -14.94 -0.16
N ARG A 125 -16.83 -13.91 0.66
CA ARG A 125 -17.94 -12.96 0.54
C ARG A 125 -17.48 -11.73 -0.24
N ARG A 126 -18.43 -11.10 -0.95
CA ARG A 126 -18.20 -9.86 -1.70
C ARG A 126 -18.57 -8.64 -0.89
N PHE A 127 -17.77 -7.60 -1.03
CA PHE A 127 -17.92 -6.32 -0.37
C PHE A 127 -17.72 -5.18 -1.38
N ASP A 128 -18.47 -4.11 -1.20
CA ASP A 128 -18.15 -2.81 -1.77
C ASP A 128 -17.18 -2.12 -0.82
N VAL A 129 -16.02 -1.73 -1.34
CA VAL A 129 -14.94 -1.07 -0.60
C VAL A 129 -14.72 0.29 -1.24
N SER A 130 -15.43 1.30 -0.74
CA SER A 130 -15.42 2.65 -1.30
C SER A 130 -15.59 2.68 -2.83
N GLY A 131 -16.55 1.91 -3.36
CA GLY A 131 -16.84 1.85 -4.81
C GLY A 131 -15.98 0.86 -5.61
N THR A 132 -15.08 0.12 -4.96
CA THR A 132 -14.30 -0.95 -5.60
C THR A 132 -14.74 -2.33 -5.08
N LEU A 133 -14.65 -3.35 -5.94
CA LEU A 133 -15.00 -4.71 -5.53
C LEU A 133 -13.93 -5.30 -4.60
N GLY A 134 -14.37 -5.77 -3.44
CA GLY A 134 -13.59 -6.56 -2.51
C GLY A 134 -14.14 -7.97 -2.33
N GLU A 135 -13.25 -8.93 -2.13
CA GLU A 135 -13.57 -10.30 -1.75
C GLU A 135 -12.78 -10.67 -0.51
N SER A 136 -13.43 -11.30 0.48
CA SER A 136 -12.75 -11.72 1.70
C SER A 136 -13.30 -13.05 2.20
N GLY A 137 -12.41 -13.98 2.54
CA GLY A 137 -12.78 -15.31 3.02
C GLY A 137 -11.58 -16.18 3.38
N GLY A 138 -11.75 -17.01 4.40
CA GLY A 138 -10.69 -17.88 4.93
C GLY A 138 -9.42 -17.07 5.24
N ASN A 139 -8.34 -17.40 4.52
CA ASN A 139 -7.02 -16.80 4.68
C ASN A 139 -6.70 -15.71 3.65
N TYR A 140 -7.65 -15.28 2.82
CA TYR A 140 -7.36 -14.32 1.75
C TYR A 140 -8.41 -13.22 1.64
N SER A 141 -7.91 -12.03 1.30
CA SER A 141 -8.73 -10.89 0.88
C SER A 141 -8.16 -10.32 -0.40
N LYS A 142 -9.03 -9.86 -1.31
CA LYS A 142 -8.66 -9.29 -2.60
C LYS A 142 -9.43 -8.00 -2.83
N LEU A 143 -8.77 -7.03 -3.46
CA LEU A 143 -9.41 -5.84 -4.03
C LEU A 143 -9.14 -5.83 -5.53
N TYR A 144 -10.15 -5.46 -6.31
CA TYR A 144 -10.06 -5.29 -7.75
C TYR A 144 -10.46 -3.86 -8.09
N LEU A 145 -9.55 -3.11 -8.69
CA LEU A 145 -9.75 -1.71 -9.02
C LEU A 145 -9.19 -1.38 -10.41
N ARG A 146 -9.76 -0.36 -11.04
CA ARG A 146 -9.17 0.23 -12.25
C ARG A 146 -7.97 1.08 -11.85
N CYS A 147 -6.86 0.94 -12.55
CA CYS A 147 -5.72 1.83 -12.44
C CYS A 147 -5.24 2.12 -13.85
N ASP A 148 -5.73 3.22 -14.41
CA ASP A 148 -5.39 3.63 -15.77
C ASP A 148 -4.03 4.34 -15.72
N LEU A 149 -3.05 3.84 -16.47
CA LEU A 149 -1.67 4.32 -16.42
C LEU A 149 -1.39 5.34 -17.54
N PRO A 150 -0.51 6.33 -17.31
CA PRO A 150 -0.13 7.27 -18.36
C PRO A 150 0.80 6.63 -19.41
N GLY A 151 0.87 7.26 -20.58
CA GLY A 151 1.83 6.96 -21.65
C GLY A 151 1.58 5.64 -22.37
N ASP A 152 2.65 4.93 -22.75
CA ASP A 152 2.58 3.69 -23.55
C ASP A 152 1.85 2.54 -22.83
N LEU A 153 1.64 2.66 -21.52
CA LEU A 153 0.88 1.70 -20.71
C LEU A 153 -0.61 2.04 -20.59
N GLY A 154 -1.07 3.17 -21.13
CA GLY A 154 -2.48 3.54 -21.14
C GLY A 154 -3.36 2.48 -21.80
N PRO A 155 -3.19 2.20 -23.11
CA PRO A 155 -4.01 1.22 -23.82
C PRO A 155 -4.06 -0.20 -23.20
N PRO A 156 -2.96 -0.78 -22.68
CA PRO A 156 -3.05 -2.06 -21.98
C PRO A 156 -3.66 -1.95 -20.58
N SER A 157 -3.49 -0.83 -19.86
CA SER A 157 -4.05 -0.65 -18.51
C SER A 157 -5.58 -0.62 -18.47
N GLU A 158 -6.23 -0.11 -19.52
CA GLU A 158 -7.70 -0.04 -19.62
C GLU A 158 -8.39 -1.42 -19.71
N ARG A 159 -7.63 -2.45 -20.10
CA ARG A 159 -8.11 -3.83 -20.32
C ARG A 159 -7.93 -4.73 -19.09
N VAL A 160 -7.29 -4.21 -18.06
CA VAL A 160 -6.98 -4.97 -16.84
C VAL A 160 -7.57 -4.29 -15.61
N LEU A 161 -7.66 -5.07 -14.53
CA LEU A 161 -7.82 -4.54 -13.18
C LEU A 161 -6.52 -4.77 -12.41
N LEU A 162 -6.15 -3.79 -11.59
CA LEU A 162 -5.17 -4.01 -10.53
C LEU A 162 -5.85 -4.85 -9.45
N ARG A 163 -5.28 -6.02 -9.19
CA ARG A 163 -5.69 -6.94 -8.13
C ARG A 163 -4.69 -6.87 -6.98
N ALA A 164 -5.12 -6.32 -5.86
CA ALA A 164 -4.41 -6.39 -4.60
C ALA A 164 -4.87 -7.61 -3.80
N ARG A 165 -3.95 -8.25 -3.07
CA ARG A 165 -4.22 -9.41 -2.23
C ARG A 165 -3.55 -9.25 -0.87
N ALA A 166 -4.30 -9.54 0.18
CA ALA A 166 -3.78 -9.86 1.49
C ALA A 166 -3.96 -11.37 1.75
N SER A 167 -2.88 -12.06 2.12
CA SER A 167 -2.89 -13.42 2.62
C SER A 167 -2.66 -13.38 4.12
N ASN A 168 -3.60 -13.88 4.92
CA ASN A 168 -3.45 -13.97 6.36
C ASN A 168 -3.35 -15.43 6.82
N THR A 169 -2.17 -15.84 7.23
CA THR A 169 -1.93 -17.16 7.83
C THR A 169 -1.99 -17.15 9.36
N SER A 170 -2.14 -16.00 10.02
CA SER A 170 -2.15 -15.88 11.49
C SER A 170 -3.26 -16.69 12.15
N ASN A 171 -3.02 -17.33 13.28
CA ASN A 171 -4.04 -18.15 13.94
C ASN A 171 -5.05 -17.32 14.78
N SER A 172 -5.60 -16.25 14.19
CA SER A 172 -6.64 -15.44 14.84
C SER A 172 -7.97 -16.20 14.92
N GLU A 173 -8.51 -16.31 16.14
CA GLU A 173 -9.83 -16.91 16.41
C GLU A 173 -10.98 -16.20 15.68
N GLN A 174 -10.76 -14.96 15.21
CA GLN A 174 -11.76 -14.17 14.51
C GLN A 174 -11.78 -14.39 13.00
N LYS A 175 -10.91 -15.28 12.48
CA LYS A 175 -10.84 -15.63 11.05
C LYS A 175 -12.22 -16.03 10.51
N GLY A 176 -12.72 -15.24 9.57
CA GLY A 176 -13.99 -15.50 8.89
C GLY A 176 -15.23 -14.83 9.49
N SER A 177 -15.11 -14.08 10.59
CA SER A 177 -16.17 -13.16 11.00
C SER A 177 -16.32 -12.03 9.97
N GLU A 178 -17.53 -11.48 9.82
CA GLU A 178 -17.76 -10.35 8.88
C GLU A 178 -16.92 -9.13 9.27
N GLU A 179 -16.76 -8.88 10.57
CA GLU A 179 -15.94 -7.78 11.07
C GLU A 179 -14.46 -7.96 10.70
N ALA A 180 -13.88 -9.15 10.92
CA ALA A 180 -12.51 -9.43 10.47
C ALA A 180 -12.36 -9.31 8.95
N MET A 181 -13.37 -9.74 8.18
CA MET A 181 -13.38 -9.57 6.72
C MET A 181 -13.34 -8.09 6.33
N LYS A 182 -14.13 -7.24 6.99
CA LYS A 182 -14.14 -5.79 6.76
C LYS A 182 -12.81 -5.15 7.13
N GLN A 183 -12.23 -5.52 8.27
CA GLN A 183 -10.95 -5.01 8.74
C GLN A 183 -9.80 -5.39 7.78
N HIS A 184 -9.77 -6.63 7.28
CA HIS A 184 -8.82 -7.04 6.24
C HIS A 184 -8.93 -6.18 4.98
N LEU A 185 -10.16 -5.95 4.50
CA LEU A 185 -10.38 -5.19 3.28
C LEU A 185 -10.03 -3.70 3.47
N ALA A 186 -10.34 -3.14 4.64
CA ALA A 186 -9.95 -1.78 5.00
C ALA A 186 -8.42 -1.64 5.05
N PHE A 187 -7.73 -2.59 5.68
CA PHE A 187 -6.26 -2.60 5.69
C PHE A 187 -5.68 -2.74 4.27
N LEU A 188 -6.18 -3.69 3.49
CA LEU A 188 -5.75 -3.90 2.10
C LEU A 188 -5.99 -2.65 1.24
N TYR A 189 -7.07 -1.91 1.48
CA TYR A 189 -7.38 -0.65 0.78
C TYR A 189 -6.33 0.42 1.03
N LEU A 190 -5.99 0.68 2.30
CA LEU A 190 -4.99 1.67 2.71
C LEU A 190 -3.60 1.35 2.12
N MET A 191 -3.24 0.06 2.11
CA MET A 191 -1.98 -0.37 1.50
C MET A 191 -1.99 -0.26 -0.02
N THR A 192 -3.14 -0.49 -0.66
CA THR A 192 -3.29 -0.37 -2.11
C THR A 192 -3.24 1.10 -2.56
N GLN A 193 -3.72 2.05 -1.75
CA GLN A 193 -3.58 3.49 -2.03
C GLN A 193 -2.12 3.87 -2.32
N ARG A 194 -1.18 3.40 -1.49
CA ARG A 194 0.25 3.68 -1.62
C ARG A 194 0.81 3.16 -2.95
N VAL A 195 0.39 1.96 -3.35
CA VAL A 195 0.80 1.37 -4.64
C VAL A 195 0.18 2.10 -5.83
N THR A 196 -1.09 2.49 -5.76
CA THR A 196 -1.73 3.26 -6.83
C THR A 196 -1.14 4.66 -7.00
N ALA A 197 -0.67 5.27 -5.91
CA ALA A 197 0.08 6.52 -5.96
C ALA A 197 1.43 6.34 -6.66
N ALA A 198 2.19 5.28 -6.33
CA ALA A 198 3.46 4.96 -6.99
C ALA A 198 3.29 4.58 -8.48
N LEU A 199 2.15 3.99 -8.83
CA LEU A 199 1.75 3.75 -10.22
C LEU A 199 1.29 5.02 -10.94
N ALA A 200 1.07 6.12 -10.23
CA ALA A 200 0.52 7.36 -10.78
C ALA A 200 -0.75 7.12 -11.62
N CYS A 201 -1.68 6.29 -11.10
CA CYS A 201 -2.93 5.99 -11.80
C CYS A 201 -3.74 7.28 -12.03
N GLU A 202 -4.13 7.57 -13.27
CA GLU A 202 -4.80 8.83 -13.64
C GLU A 202 -6.19 8.96 -13.02
N ASN A 203 -6.90 7.83 -12.87
CA ASN A 203 -8.25 7.78 -12.32
C ASN A 203 -8.32 7.87 -10.78
N LYS A 204 -7.17 8.01 -10.08
CA LYS A 204 -7.05 8.11 -8.62
C LYS A 204 -8.02 7.19 -7.87
N PRO A 205 -7.91 5.87 -8.05
CA PRO A 205 -8.99 4.93 -7.76
C PRO A 205 -9.35 4.76 -6.29
N LEU A 206 -8.47 5.16 -5.38
CA LEU A 206 -8.63 5.01 -3.94
C LEU A 206 -8.25 6.33 -3.25
N GLN A 207 -9.14 6.87 -2.41
CA GLN A 207 -8.95 8.14 -1.70
C GLN A 207 -9.67 8.11 -0.34
N GLY A 208 -9.05 8.73 0.66
CA GLY A 208 -9.60 8.86 2.00
C GLY A 208 -9.68 7.53 2.77
N ASP A 209 -10.46 7.54 3.85
CA ASP A 209 -10.67 6.36 4.67
C ASP A 209 -11.58 5.32 3.99
N PRO A 210 -11.27 4.01 4.12
CA PRO A 210 -12.08 2.96 3.52
C PRO A 210 -13.45 2.82 4.19
N VAL A 211 -14.50 2.69 3.38
CA VAL A 211 -15.83 2.27 3.83
C VAL A 211 -16.12 0.89 3.25
N VAL A 212 -16.30 -0.11 4.10
CA VAL A 212 -16.55 -1.50 3.68
C VAL A 212 -17.99 -1.92 3.96
N LYS A 213 -18.74 -2.24 2.89
CA LYS A 213 -20.15 -2.65 2.96
C LYS A 213 -20.32 -4.03 2.32
N PRO A 214 -21.05 -4.96 2.94
CA PRO A 214 -21.41 -6.21 2.27
C PRO A 214 -22.19 -5.93 0.98
N VAL A 215 -21.88 -6.64 -0.10
CA VAL A 215 -22.73 -6.65 -1.29
C VAL A 215 -23.83 -7.66 -1.03
N LYS A 216 -25.09 -7.23 -1.11
CA LYS A 216 -26.23 -8.16 -1.06
C LYS A 216 -26.19 -9.01 -2.33
N GLY A 217 -26.13 -10.33 -2.15
CA GLY A 217 -26.31 -11.32 -3.21
C GLY A 217 -27.77 -11.42 -3.63
#